data_AF-A0A8T3P2G0-F1
#
_entry.id   AF-A0A8T3P2G0-F1
#
_cell.length_a   1.000
_cell.length_b   1.000
_cell.length_c   1.000
_cell.angle_alpha   90.00
_cell.angle_beta   90.00
_cell.angle_gamma   90.00
#
_symmetry.space_group_name_H-M   'P 1'
#
loop_
_entity.id
_entity.type
_entity.pdbx_description
1 polymer ?
#
loop_
_entity_poly.entity_id
_entity_poly.type
_entity_poly.pdbx_seq_one_letter_code
_entity_poly.pdbx_strand_id
1 'polypeptide(L)'
;MSPDTAKQVTLAFARELDAEQVRDGFMESFIQHASPEEIRATQAALQAFLRAVHKDVVEGERFTVRWLPGGRLISMYQGEVVSEIPNPTFARVCWSVWFGDASIVDREQLIALRVLQPNVSVDSGPVDAAR
;
A
#
# COMPACT_ATOMS: atom_id res chain seq x y z
N MET A 1 10.40 -2.75 -12.63
CA MET A 1 9.95 -3.89 -11.79
C MET A 1 8.99 -4.77 -12.58
N SER A 2 9.02 -6.09 -12.39
CA SER A 2 8.09 -7.00 -13.09
C SER A 2 6.64 -6.76 -12.64
N PRO A 3 5.68 -6.65 -13.59
CA PRO A 3 4.26 -6.54 -13.28
C PRO A 3 3.64 -7.88 -12.83
N ASP A 4 4.36 -8.99 -12.99
CA ASP A 4 3.82 -10.35 -12.81
C ASP A 4 4.13 -10.96 -11.44
N THR A 5 4.87 -10.25 -10.59
CA THR A 5 5.16 -10.68 -9.22
C THR A 5 4.33 -9.90 -8.23
N ALA A 6 3.62 -10.62 -7.37
CA ALA A 6 2.89 -10.03 -6.25
C ALA A 6 3.86 -9.37 -5.27
N LYS A 7 3.52 -8.18 -4.78
CA LYS A 7 4.35 -7.41 -3.86
C LYS A 7 3.49 -6.60 -2.89
N GLN A 8 4.04 -6.32 -1.73
CA GLN A 8 3.32 -5.68 -0.63
C GLN A 8 4.23 -4.66 0.08
N VAL A 9 3.67 -3.52 0.45
CA VAL A 9 4.21 -2.61 1.46
C VAL A 9 3.18 -2.45 2.55
N THR A 10 3.63 -2.46 3.81
CA THR A 10 2.81 -2.16 4.98
C THR A 10 3.37 -0.94 5.68
N LEU A 11 2.54 0.08 5.81
CA LEU A 11 2.80 1.31 6.55
C LEU A 11 2.27 1.10 7.96
N ALA A 12 3.14 1.21 8.96
CA ALA A 12 2.73 1.30 10.36
C ALA A 12 2.77 2.78 10.77
N PHE A 13 1.65 3.33 11.22
CA PHE A 13 1.58 4.73 11.62
C PHE A 13 2.36 4.94 12.92
N ALA A 14 3.29 5.90 12.93
CA ALA A 14 4.13 6.19 14.09
C ALA A 14 3.50 7.18 15.08
N ARG A 15 2.33 7.74 14.73
CA ARG A 15 1.58 8.70 15.53
C ARG A 15 0.13 8.72 15.08
N GLU A 16 -0.71 9.36 15.88
CA GLU A 16 -2.07 9.69 15.50
C GLU A 16 -2.09 10.73 14.36
N LEU A 17 -2.96 10.48 13.38
CA LEU A 17 -3.24 11.37 12.25
C LEU A 17 -4.73 11.30 11.93
N ASP A 18 -5.33 12.44 11.62
CA ASP A 18 -6.68 12.43 11.07
C ASP A 18 -6.69 11.92 9.62
N ALA A 19 -7.88 11.54 9.14
CA ALA A 19 -8.04 10.99 7.79
C ALA A 19 -7.61 11.97 6.68
N GLU A 20 -7.71 13.28 6.91
CA GLU A 20 -7.32 14.31 5.96
C GLU A 20 -5.80 14.39 5.84
N GLN A 21 -5.09 14.43 6.95
CA GLN A 21 -3.63 14.39 7.02
C GLN A 21 -3.04 13.16 6.32
N VAL A 22 -3.67 12.00 6.48
CA VAL A 22 -3.23 10.77 5.79
C VAL A 22 -3.46 10.88 4.28
N ARG A 23 -4.62 11.40 3.84
CA ARG A 23 -4.91 11.62 2.41
C ARG A 23 -3.96 12.62 1.79
N ASP A 24 -3.67 13.72 2.48
CA ASP A 24 -2.77 14.77 2.02
C ASP A 24 -1.34 14.24 1.89
N GLY A 25 -0.84 13.51 2.89
CA GLY A 25 0.48 12.89 2.83
C GLY A 25 0.62 11.90 1.65
N PHE A 26 -0.43 11.11 1.36
CA PHE A 26 -0.45 10.29 0.16
C PHE A 26 -0.47 11.14 -1.10
N MET A 27 -1.39 12.10 -1.22
CA MET A 27 -1.53 12.97 -2.39
C MET A 27 -0.21 13.67 -2.73
N GLU A 28 0.44 14.26 -1.72
CA GLU A 28 1.74 14.91 -1.87
C GLU A 28 2.79 13.92 -2.39
N SER A 29 2.86 12.72 -1.81
CA SER A 29 3.77 11.67 -2.27
C SER A 29 3.51 11.31 -3.73
N PHE A 30 2.26 11.15 -4.15
CA PHE A 30 1.93 10.85 -5.55
C PHE A 30 2.32 11.98 -6.50
N ILE A 31 2.03 13.23 -6.17
CA ILE A 31 2.35 14.40 -7.01
C ILE A 31 3.86 14.55 -7.19
N GLN A 32 4.65 14.32 -6.14
CA GLN A 32 6.11 14.42 -6.20
C GLN A 32 6.76 13.30 -7.04
N HIS A 33 6.10 12.15 -7.20
CA HIS A 33 6.67 10.95 -7.83
C HIS A 33 6.07 10.58 -9.18
N ALA A 34 5.08 11.34 -9.65
CA ALA A 34 4.39 11.11 -10.91
C ALA A 34 4.55 12.32 -11.83
N SER A 35 4.71 12.06 -13.12
CA SER A 35 4.60 13.13 -14.12
C SER A 35 3.18 13.70 -14.16
N PRO A 36 2.97 14.95 -14.63
CA PRO A 36 1.63 15.51 -14.82
C PRO A 36 0.74 14.66 -15.74
N GLU A 37 1.33 13.94 -16.70
CA GLU A 37 0.60 13.02 -17.57
C GLU A 37 0.13 11.78 -16.82
N GLU A 38 1.00 11.17 -15.99
CA GLU A 38 0.63 10.04 -15.14
C GLU A 38 -0.45 10.42 -14.13
N ILE A 39 -0.38 11.61 -13.52
CA ILE A 39 -1.44 12.12 -12.63
C ILE A 39 -2.77 12.23 -13.37
N ARG A 40 -2.79 12.80 -14.57
CA ARG A 40 -4.03 12.89 -15.38
C ARG A 40 -4.55 11.50 -15.76
N ALA A 41 -3.68 10.60 -16.19
CA ALA A 41 -4.06 9.25 -16.60
C ALA A 41 -4.54 8.37 -15.44
N THR A 42 -4.15 8.70 -14.21
CA THR A 42 -4.45 7.90 -13.01
C THR A 42 -5.39 8.61 -12.03
N GLN A 43 -5.91 9.80 -12.36
CA GLN A 43 -6.68 10.63 -11.45
C GLN A 43 -7.85 9.89 -10.77
N ALA A 44 -8.64 9.12 -11.53
CA ALA A 44 -9.75 8.35 -10.97
C ALA A 44 -9.29 7.25 -9.99
N ALA A 45 -8.17 6.60 -10.30
CA ALA A 45 -7.55 5.57 -9.46
C ALA A 45 -6.95 6.18 -8.19
N LEU A 46 -6.27 7.31 -8.29
CA LEU A 46 -5.75 8.07 -7.15
C LEU A 46 -6.89 8.49 -6.21
N GLN A 47 -7.98 9.03 -6.75
CA GLN A 47 -9.15 9.40 -5.96
C GLN A 47 -9.80 8.20 -5.26
N ALA A 48 -9.87 7.04 -5.93
CA ALA A 48 -10.36 5.81 -5.30
C ALA A 48 -9.43 5.32 -4.18
N PHE A 49 -8.11 5.45 -4.36
CA PHE A 49 -7.12 5.11 -3.34
C PHE A 49 -7.26 6.02 -2.10
N LEU A 50 -7.38 7.33 -2.30
CA LEU A 50 -7.52 8.29 -1.19
C LEU A 50 -8.83 8.10 -0.42
N ARG A 51 -9.92 7.74 -1.10
CA ARG A 51 -11.19 7.40 -0.43
C ARG A 51 -11.10 6.16 0.45
N ALA A 52 -10.15 5.26 0.20
CA ALA A 52 -9.94 4.08 1.03
C ALA A 52 -9.48 4.44 2.46
N VAL A 53 -8.80 5.58 2.59
CA VAL A 53 -8.52 6.22 3.88
C VAL A 53 -9.80 6.95 4.30
N HIS A 54 -10.65 6.29 5.09
CA HIS A 54 -11.98 6.79 5.44
C HIS A 54 -12.14 7.17 6.91
N LYS A 55 -11.08 6.98 7.72
CA LYS A 55 -11.08 7.28 9.15
C LYS A 55 -9.68 7.65 9.62
N ASP A 56 -9.63 8.26 10.80
CA ASP A 56 -8.42 8.62 11.50
C ASP A 56 -7.63 7.36 11.88
N VAL A 57 -6.33 7.54 12.11
CA VAL A 57 -5.42 6.45 12.45
C VAL A 57 -4.67 6.79 13.72
N VAL A 58 -4.41 5.78 14.54
CA VAL A 58 -3.59 5.92 15.75
C VAL A 58 -2.24 5.22 15.58
N GLU A 59 -1.34 5.42 16.54
CA GLU A 59 -0.03 4.78 16.53
C GLU A 59 -0.13 3.25 16.49
N GLY A 60 0.73 2.63 15.68
CA GLY A 60 0.83 1.19 15.50
C GLY A 60 -0.16 0.61 14.49
N GLU A 61 -1.17 1.37 14.07
CA GLU A 61 -2.12 0.91 13.08
C GLU A 61 -1.50 0.73 11.70
N ARG A 62 -2.08 -0.17 10.90
CA ARG A 62 -1.45 -0.63 9.66
C ARG A 62 -2.33 -0.38 8.44
N PHE A 63 -1.73 0.28 7.44
CA PHE A 63 -2.26 0.37 6.09
C PHE A 63 -1.35 -0.39 5.13
N THR A 64 -1.90 -1.34 4.40
CA THR A 64 -1.14 -2.22 3.51
C THR A 64 -1.57 -1.99 2.07
N VAL A 65 -0.61 -1.86 1.17
CA VAL A 65 -0.84 -1.79 -0.27
C VAL A 65 -0.21 -3.01 -0.91
N ARG A 66 -1.03 -3.80 -1.63
CA ARG A 66 -0.61 -4.97 -2.40
C ARG A 66 -0.75 -4.68 -3.88
N TRP A 67 0.30 -4.96 -4.65
CA TRP A 67 0.22 -5.05 -6.10
C TRP A 67 0.14 -6.54 -6.46
N LEU A 68 -0.92 -6.93 -7.17
CA LEU A 68 -1.12 -8.25 -7.75
C LEU A 68 -0.80 -8.28 -9.26
N PRO A 69 -0.48 -9.47 -9.83
CA PRO A 69 -0.25 -9.62 -11.26
C PRO A 69 -1.33 -8.96 -12.12
N GLY A 70 -0.92 -8.37 -13.24
CA GLY A 70 -1.82 -7.60 -14.10
C GLY A 70 -2.10 -6.18 -13.62
N GLY A 71 -1.40 -5.69 -12.60
CA GLY A 71 -1.45 -4.27 -12.19
C GLY A 71 -2.67 -3.91 -11.35
N ARG A 72 -3.21 -4.86 -10.58
CA ARG A 72 -4.28 -4.61 -9.61
C ARG A 72 -3.67 -4.22 -8.26
N LEU A 73 -4.07 -3.07 -7.72
CA LEU A 73 -3.78 -2.69 -6.34
C LEU A 73 -4.91 -3.10 -5.41
N ILE A 74 -4.57 -3.66 -4.25
CA ILE A 74 -5.47 -3.88 -3.14
C ILE A 74 -4.94 -3.08 -1.95
N SER A 75 -5.77 -2.20 -1.40
CA SER A 75 -5.46 -1.54 -0.13
C SER A 75 -6.19 -2.25 1.00
N MET A 76 -5.50 -2.47 2.10
CA MET A 76 -6.06 -3.05 3.30
C MET A 76 -5.77 -2.17 4.51
N TYR A 77 -6.74 -2.00 5.38
CA TYR A 77 -6.56 -1.32 6.65
C TYR A 77 -6.85 -2.32 7.76
N GLN A 78 -5.88 -2.52 8.67
CA GLN A 78 -5.95 -3.54 9.72
C GLN A 78 -6.28 -4.96 9.22
N GLY A 79 -5.86 -5.28 7.99
CA GLY A 79 -6.09 -6.58 7.35
C GLY A 79 -7.40 -6.68 6.56
N GLU A 80 -8.32 -5.71 6.68
CA GLU A 80 -9.55 -5.67 5.90
C GLU A 80 -9.34 -4.95 4.58
N VAL A 81 -9.86 -5.51 3.48
CA VAL A 81 -9.78 -4.87 2.15
C VAL A 81 -10.67 -3.63 2.14
N VAL A 82 -10.06 -2.47 1.89
CA VAL A 82 -10.75 -1.16 1.82
C VAL A 82 -10.81 -0.59 0.41
N SER A 83 -9.99 -1.11 -0.53
CA SER A 83 -10.15 -0.81 -1.96
C SER A 83 -9.48 -1.85 -2.85
N GLU A 84 -10.02 -1.97 -4.08
CA GLU A 84 -9.41 -2.70 -5.19
C GLU A 84 -9.40 -1.83 -6.45
N ILE A 85 -8.24 -1.68 -7.08
CA ILE A 85 -8.02 -0.76 -8.20
C ILE A 85 -7.28 -1.50 -9.33
N PRO A 86 -7.97 -1.93 -10.41
CA PRO A 86 -7.35 -2.55 -11.57
C PRO A 86 -6.81 -1.48 -12.53
N ASN A 87 -5.64 -0.91 -12.22
CA ASN A 87 -5.00 0.10 -13.07
C ASN A 87 -3.47 -0.07 -13.07
N PRO A 88 -2.87 -0.68 -14.11
CA PRO A 88 -1.44 -0.94 -14.17
C PRO A 88 -0.56 0.32 -14.10
N THR A 89 -1.01 1.42 -14.71
CA THR A 89 -0.28 2.70 -14.67
C THR A 89 -0.27 3.24 -13.24
N PHE A 90 -1.42 3.25 -12.58
CA PHE A 90 -1.51 3.68 -11.19
C PHE A 90 -0.72 2.76 -10.25
N ALA A 91 -0.74 1.45 -10.48
CA ALA A 91 0.07 0.50 -9.74
C ALA A 91 1.57 0.84 -9.81
N ARG A 92 2.08 1.16 -11.02
CA ARG A 92 3.45 1.61 -11.23
C ARG A 92 3.78 2.90 -10.48
N VAL A 93 2.92 3.91 -10.60
CA VAL A 93 3.09 5.21 -9.94
C VAL A 93 3.05 5.07 -8.41
N CYS A 94 2.12 4.28 -7.87
CA CYS A 94 2.06 4.01 -6.44
C CYS A 94 3.35 3.36 -5.94
N TRP A 95 3.91 2.42 -6.70
CA TRP A 95 5.16 1.77 -6.32
C TRP A 95 6.40 2.66 -6.45
N SER A 96 6.37 3.70 -7.30
CA SER A 96 7.51 4.62 -7.47
C SER A 96 7.74 5.50 -6.24
N VAL A 97 6.73 5.67 -5.37
CA VAL A 97 6.88 6.39 -4.09
C VAL A 97 7.94 5.75 -3.17
N TRP A 98 8.01 4.41 -3.13
CA TRP A 98 8.96 3.69 -2.26
C TRP A 98 10.14 3.08 -3.01
N PHE A 99 10.02 2.90 -4.33
CA PHE A 99 11.03 2.19 -5.11
C PHE A 99 11.37 2.88 -6.43
N GLY A 100 10.90 4.11 -6.64
CA GLY A 100 11.34 4.99 -7.72
C GLY A 100 12.57 5.79 -7.29
N ASP A 101 13.18 6.51 -8.22
CA ASP A 101 14.47 7.17 -8.01
C ASP A 101 14.38 8.34 -7.01
N ALA A 102 13.19 8.90 -6.83
CA ALA A 102 12.89 9.93 -5.84
C ALA A 102 12.36 9.38 -4.50
N SER A 103 12.50 8.07 -4.24
CA SER A 103 11.91 7.37 -3.09
C SER A 103 12.02 8.14 -1.76
N ILE A 104 10.91 8.19 -1.02
CA ILE A 104 10.83 8.83 0.31
C ILE A 104 11.50 8.02 1.43
N VAL A 105 11.96 6.81 1.12
CA VAL A 105 12.66 5.90 2.05
C VAL A 105 13.95 5.38 1.44
N ASP A 106 14.86 4.93 2.30
CA ASP A 106 16.02 4.15 1.88
C ASP A 106 15.55 2.80 1.31
N ARG A 107 15.74 2.65 -0.01
CA ARG A 107 15.29 1.48 -0.76
C ARG A 107 16.00 0.20 -0.32
N GLU A 108 17.29 0.26 0.00
CA GLU A 108 18.07 -0.91 0.39
C GLU A 108 17.62 -1.42 1.75
N GLN A 109 17.40 -0.51 2.70
CA GLN A 109 16.85 -0.86 4.01
C GLN A 109 15.43 -1.43 3.89
N LEU A 110 14.58 -0.83 3.05
CA LEU A 110 13.22 -1.34 2.82
C LEU A 110 13.23 -2.78 2.29
N ILE A 111 14.14 -3.09 1.36
CA ILE A 111 14.29 -4.46 0.84
C ILE A 111 14.84 -5.40 1.92
N ALA A 112 15.78 -4.95 2.76
CA ALA A 112 16.35 -5.74 3.85
C ALA A 112 15.29 -6.12 4.90
N LEU A 113 14.30 -5.26 5.16
CA LEU A 113 13.19 -5.57 6.09
C LEU A 113 12.37 -6.80 5.67
N ARG A 114 12.36 -7.15 4.37
CA ARG A 114 11.75 -8.40 3.88
C ARG A 114 12.37 -9.65 4.52
N VAL A 115 13.65 -9.58 4.89
CA VAL A 115 14.40 -10.72 5.46
C VAL A 115 14.06 -10.95 6.93
N LEU A 116 13.50 -9.94 7.62
CA LEU A 116 13.22 -9.98 9.06
C LEU A 116 11.77 -10.34 9.43
N GLN A 117 10.87 -10.49 8.45
CA GLN A 117 9.53 -11.06 8.68
C GLN A 117 9.43 -12.44 8.01
N PRO A 118 9.93 -13.51 8.65
CA PRO A 118 9.71 -14.86 8.15
C PRO A 118 8.21 -15.14 8.16
N ASN A 119 7.72 -15.72 7.06
CA ASN A 119 6.37 -16.24 6.83
C ASN A 119 5.48 -16.23 8.08
N VAL A 120 4.54 -15.28 8.14
CA VAL A 120 3.38 -15.40 9.04
C VAL A 120 2.58 -16.60 8.53
N SER A 121 2.87 -17.77 9.10
CA SER A 121 2.04 -18.95 8.96
C SER A 121 0.68 -18.60 9.54
N VAL A 122 -0.36 -18.69 8.73
CA VAL A 122 -1.74 -18.61 9.22
C VAL A 122 -1.93 -19.88 10.04
N ASP A 123 -1.89 -19.73 11.36
CA ASP A 123 -2.18 -20.79 12.31
C ASP A 123 -3.66 -21.15 12.18
N SER A 124 -3.96 -22.16 11.37
CA SER A 124 -5.25 -22.84 11.42
C SER A 124 -5.27 -23.68 12.69
N GLY A 125 -5.78 -23.08 13.77
CA GLY A 125 -5.99 -23.74 15.05
C GLY A 125 -6.76 -25.07 14.92
N PRO A 126 -6.66 -25.95 15.93
CA PRO A 126 -7.14 -27.31 15.81
C PRO A 126 -8.66 -27.34 15.67
N VAL A 127 -9.13 -28.05 14.65
CA VAL A 127 -10.54 -28.44 14.54
C VAL A 127 -10.77 -29.54 15.58
N ASP A 128 -11.16 -29.11 16.78
CA ASP A 128 -11.76 -30.01 17.75
C ASP A 128 -13.15 -30.39 17.25
N ALA A 129 -13.29 -31.63 16.79
CA ALA A 129 -14.57 -32.30 16.66
C ALA A 129 -14.40 -33.74 17.12
N ALA A 130 -14.37 -33.89 18.44
CA ALA A 130 -14.68 -35.15 19.09
C ALA A 130 -16.22 -35.36 19.09
N ARG A 131 -16.61 -36.57 18.70
CA ARG A 131 -17.92 -37.24 18.77
C ARG A 131 -18.81 -37.18 17.53
#